data_AF-A0A8S3ZEV9-F1
#
_entry.id   AF-A0A8S3ZEV9-F1
#
_cell.length_a   1.000
_cell.length_b   1.000
_cell.length_c   1.000
_cell.angle_alpha   90.00
_cell.angle_beta   90.00
_cell.angle_gamma   90.00
#
_symmetry.space_group_name_H-M   'P 1'
#
loop_
_entity.id
_entity.type
_entity.pdbx_description
1 polymer ?
#
loop_
_entity_poly.entity_id
_entity_poly.type
_entity_poly.pdbx_seq_one_letter_code
_entity_poly.pdbx_strand_id
1 'polypeptide(L)'
;QNTDDCQRVACQNGTTCVDGASNYTCVDGTRNTCLCLGNFNGTNCENDLAGSSCNDTDECMLNVCRNSVNCTNLQGSYFCHCLPGFTGKNCSSALHDCEPNPCQNNATCSVNGTGYNCSCSAGYSGTHCETNIDECKSHQCRNGAACTDRVNGYNCVCQPGWTGLYCEQVINGCESNPCLNFARCQNHLDSYNCTCLPGFQGSNCESNINDCLGVECYHGGNCLDSVSDYHCNCTSEWTGRNCNETSNACIPNPCLNGASCDLDSARRNYTCACPPGFTGLNCQEDINECVNHTCLPYQECQDGIGNYTCGCPR
;
A
#
# COMPACT_ATOMS: atom_id res chain seq x y z
N GLN A 1 -47.20 54.39 -2.84
CA GLN A 1 -47.35 53.52 -1.67
C GLN A 1 -46.33 53.99 -0.66
N ASN A 2 -46.82 54.47 0.47
CA ASN A 2 -46.08 55.12 1.53
C ASN A 2 -45.33 54.03 2.32
N THR A 3 -44.06 53.79 1.99
CA THR A 3 -43.24 52.84 2.74
C THR A 3 -42.47 53.61 3.79
N ASP A 4 -43.01 53.55 5.00
CA ASP A 4 -42.38 53.84 6.28
C ASP A 4 -40.96 53.25 6.34
N ASP A 5 -39.95 54.13 6.40
CA ASP A 5 -38.53 53.75 6.50
C ASP A 5 -38.20 53.06 7.84
N CYS A 6 -39.13 52.99 8.80
CA CYS A 6 -38.99 52.12 9.97
C CYS A 6 -39.00 50.61 9.63
N GLN A 7 -39.39 50.22 8.41
CA GLN A 7 -39.51 48.80 8.04
C GLN A 7 -38.26 48.20 7.38
N ARG A 8 -37.26 48.98 6.97
CA ARG A 8 -36.03 48.44 6.36
C ARG A 8 -34.82 48.43 7.27
N VAL A 9 -34.78 49.28 8.30
CA VAL A 9 -33.80 49.19 9.38
C VAL A 9 -34.57 48.98 10.67
N ALA A 10 -34.79 47.71 11.04
CA ALA A 10 -35.16 47.40 12.40
C ALA A 10 -34.03 47.93 13.29
N CYS A 11 -34.32 48.94 14.12
CA CYS A 11 -33.39 49.26 15.18
C CYS A 11 -33.29 48.02 16.08
N GLN A 12 -32.18 47.31 15.99
CA GLN A 12 -31.94 46.20 16.89
C GLN A 12 -31.78 46.77 18.31
N ASN A 13 -32.34 46.07 19.29
CA ASN A 13 -32.28 46.41 20.72
C ASN A 13 -33.10 47.65 21.16
N GLY A 14 -34.40 47.66 20.84
CA GLY A 14 -35.39 48.36 21.69
C GLY A 14 -35.56 49.88 21.48
N THR A 15 -35.06 50.47 20.40
CA THR A 15 -35.27 51.91 20.13
C THR A 15 -36.48 52.18 19.22
N THR A 16 -37.02 53.42 19.23
CA THR A 16 -38.16 53.87 18.41
C THR A 16 -37.76 54.93 17.37
N CYS A 17 -38.10 54.71 16.10
CA CYS A 17 -37.85 55.61 14.96
C CYS A 17 -39.07 56.51 14.69
N VAL A 18 -38.87 57.76 14.25
CA VAL A 18 -39.95 58.69 13.87
C VAL A 18 -39.55 59.46 12.61
N ASP A 19 -40.37 59.38 11.55
CA ASP A 19 -40.07 59.89 10.21
C ASP A 19 -40.70 61.29 9.92
N GLY A 20 -40.02 62.07 9.07
CA GLY A 20 -40.44 63.36 8.53
C GLY A 20 -40.44 63.37 6.98
N ALA A 21 -41.61 63.08 6.39
CA ALA A 21 -42.11 63.41 5.05
C ALA A 21 -41.17 63.56 3.80
N SER A 22 -41.20 62.51 2.97
CA SER A 22 -41.50 62.45 1.51
C SER A 22 -40.42 62.59 0.38
N ASN A 23 -40.31 61.49 -0.39
CA ASN A 23 -40.28 61.27 -1.87
C ASN A 23 -39.03 61.56 -2.75
N TYR A 24 -38.53 60.51 -3.42
CA TYR A 24 -37.77 60.57 -4.68
C TYR A 24 -38.21 59.48 -5.69
N THR A 25 -37.92 59.67 -6.99
CA THR A 25 -38.22 58.73 -8.09
C THR A 25 -36.97 58.45 -8.95
N CYS A 26 -36.77 57.19 -9.36
CA CYS A 26 -35.67 56.76 -10.24
C CYS A 26 -36.09 56.75 -11.71
N VAL A 27 -35.19 57.11 -12.63
CA VAL A 27 -35.38 56.96 -14.09
C VAL A 27 -34.27 56.05 -14.65
N ASP A 28 -34.69 54.85 -15.04
CA ASP A 28 -34.02 53.85 -15.90
C ASP A 28 -32.64 53.24 -15.52
N GLY A 29 -32.70 52.03 -14.97
CA GLY A 29 -32.13 50.83 -15.58
C GLY A 29 -30.63 50.57 -15.56
N THR A 30 -29.77 51.51 -15.94
CA THR A 30 -28.32 51.23 -16.05
C THR A 30 -27.47 52.50 -15.95
N ARG A 31 -26.64 52.57 -14.89
CA ARG A 31 -25.56 53.54 -14.56
C ARG A 31 -25.91 54.68 -13.58
N ASN A 32 -25.77 54.36 -12.29
CA ASN A 32 -25.14 55.12 -11.20
C ASN A 32 -25.11 56.66 -11.26
N THR A 33 -26.27 57.31 -11.26
CA THR A 33 -26.36 58.69 -10.76
C THR A 33 -27.76 58.95 -10.21
N CYS A 34 -27.89 59.05 -8.89
CA CYS A 34 -29.11 59.52 -8.21
C CYS A 34 -28.99 61.04 -7.97
N LEU A 35 -30.04 61.81 -8.28
CA LEU A 35 -30.15 63.21 -7.86
C LEU A 35 -30.71 63.22 -6.43
N CYS A 36 -29.84 63.44 -5.44
CA CYS A 36 -30.26 63.57 -4.04
C CYS A 36 -30.99 64.90 -3.83
N LEU A 37 -32.21 64.86 -3.29
CA LEU A 37 -32.96 66.06 -2.89
C LEU A 37 -32.93 66.18 -1.37
N GLY A 38 -32.64 67.37 -0.86
CA GLY A 38 -32.50 67.63 0.58
C GLY A 38 -31.11 67.30 1.13
N ASN A 39 -31.06 66.91 2.41
CA ASN A 39 -29.83 66.74 3.20
C ASN A 39 -29.22 65.33 3.06
N PHE A 40 -29.04 64.81 1.84
CA PHE A 40 -28.45 63.48 1.62
C PHE A 40 -27.33 63.51 0.58
N ASN A 41 -26.33 62.65 0.74
CA ASN A 41 -25.17 62.51 -0.16
C ASN A 41 -24.78 61.03 -0.32
N GLY A 42 -24.04 60.70 -1.36
CA GLY A 42 -23.58 59.36 -1.70
C GLY A 42 -23.99 58.95 -3.10
N THR A 43 -23.36 57.91 -3.65
CA THR A 43 -23.63 57.45 -5.04
C THR A 43 -25.06 56.93 -5.22
N ASN A 44 -25.75 56.65 -4.12
CA ASN A 44 -27.13 56.20 -4.02
C ASN A 44 -27.89 56.91 -2.88
N CYS A 45 -27.45 58.11 -2.48
CA CYS A 45 -28.02 58.92 -1.39
C CYS A 45 -28.08 58.23 -0.01
N GLU A 46 -27.10 57.37 0.27
CA GLU A 46 -26.99 56.52 1.45
C GLU A 46 -26.50 57.22 2.72
N ASN A 47 -25.93 58.41 2.58
CA ASN A 47 -25.45 59.21 3.72
C ASN A 47 -26.43 60.33 4.01
N ASP A 48 -27.08 60.23 5.16
CA ASP A 48 -27.90 61.27 5.76
C ASP A 48 -27.00 62.38 6.35
N LEU A 49 -27.01 63.57 5.73
CA LEU A 49 -26.31 64.76 6.23
C LEU A 49 -27.11 65.47 7.34
N ALA A 50 -28.29 64.99 7.71
CA ALA A 50 -29.09 65.47 8.84
C ALA A 50 -29.11 64.47 10.01
N GLY A 51 -27.97 63.85 10.33
CA GLY A 51 -27.65 63.33 11.67
C GLY A 51 -28.81 62.69 12.43
N SER A 52 -29.32 61.57 11.94
CA SER A 52 -30.28 60.71 12.63
C SER A 52 -29.64 60.17 13.93
N SER A 53 -29.90 60.87 15.04
CA SER A 53 -29.36 60.52 16.36
C SER A 53 -30.19 59.41 17.01
N CYS A 54 -29.72 58.17 16.94
CA CYS A 54 -30.18 57.09 17.81
C CYS A 54 -29.80 57.43 19.25
N ASN A 55 -30.77 57.80 20.09
CA ASN A 55 -30.50 58.04 21.50
C ASN A 55 -30.50 56.72 22.25
N ASP A 56 -29.38 56.41 22.89
CA ASP A 56 -29.19 55.21 23.68
C ASP A 56 -30.06 55.26 24.94
N THR A 57 -30.81 54.19 25.22
CA THR A 57 -31.66 54.13 26.41
C THR A 57 -30.84 53.56 27.55
N ASP A 58 -30.60 54.36 28.58
CA ASP A 58 -29.88 53.87 29.76
C ASP A 58 -30.73 52.85 30.55
N GLU A 59 -30.53 51.56 30.29
CA GLU A 59 -31.28 50.51 30.97
C GLU A 59 -30.84 50.31 32.43
N CYS A 60 -29.69 50.85 32.84
CA CYS A 60 -29.27 50.83 34.24
C CYS A 60 -30.23 51.65 35.12
N MET A 61 -30.89 52.65 34.54
CA MET A 61 -31.92 53.43 35.23
C MET A 61 -33.23 52.66 35.46
N LEU A 62 -33.41 51.52 34.80
CA LEU A 62 -34.57 50.64 34.94
C LEU A 62 -34.39 49.55 36.01
N ASN A 63 -33.28 49.56 36.77
CA ASN A 63 -32.95 48.57 37.82
C ASN A 63 -33.04 47.11 37.35
N VAL A 64 -32.60 46.85 36.11
CA VAL A 64 -32.65 45.51 35.49
C VAL A 64 -31.65 44.53 36.10
N CYS A 65 -30.57 45.01 36.70
CA CYS A 65 -29.54 44.21 37.37
C CYS A 65 -29.92 43.95 38.84
N ARG A 66 -30.20 42.69 39.21
CA ARG A 66 -30.64 42.35 40.57
C ARG A 66 -29.47 42.17 41.55
N ASN A 67 -28.71 41.09 41.39
CA ASN A 67 -27.58 40.75 42.28
C ASN A 67 -26.26 41.21 41.66
N SER A 68 -26.11 42.53 41.45
CA SER A 68 -24.93 43.12 40.80
C SER A 68 -24.21 44.12 41.69
N VAL A 69 -22.89 44.21 41.53
CA VAL A 69 -22.03 45.25 42.11
C VAL A 69 -22.33 46.61 41.46
N ASN A 70 -22.45 46.65 40.13
CA ASN A 70 -22.80 47.84 39.36
C ASN A 70 -23.34 47.46 37.96
N CYS A 71 -23.96 48.44 37.31
CA CYS A 71 -24.46 48.34 35.94
C CYS A 71 -23.73 49.38 35.07
N THR A 72 -23.28 48.96 33.89
CA THR A 72 -22.69 49.85 32.88
C THR A 72 -23.61 49.90 31.67
N ASN A 73 -24.06 51.10 31.34
CA ASN A 73 -24.81 51.34 30.11
C ASN A 73 -23.85 51.36 28.91
N LEU A 74 -24.20 50.66 27.84
CA LEU A 74 -23.44 50.58 26.59
C LEU A 74 -24.37 51.02 25.45
N GLN A 75 -23.79 51.46 24.33
CA GLN A 75 -24.61 51.88 23.20
C GLN A 75 -25.45 50.72 22.65
N GLY A 76 -26.77 50.76 22.88
CA GLY A 76 -27.75 49.75 22.47
C GLY A 76 -27.82 48.51 23.36
N SER A 77 -27.24 48.51 24.57
CA SER A 77 -27.32 47.41 25.55
C SER A 77 -26.76 47.83 26.92
N TYR A 78 -26.96 47.02 27.96
CA TYR A 78 -26.30 47.19 29.24
C TYR A 78 -25.46 45.96 29.61
N PHE A 79 -24.58 46.12 30.60
CA PHE A 79 -23.84 45.04 31.22
C PHE A 79 -23.92 45.14 32.75
N CYS A 80 -24.36 44.07 33.40
CA CYS A 80 -24.43 43.97 34.85
C CYS A 80 -23.18 43.23 35.38
N HIS A 81 -22.42 43.85 36.28
CA HIS A 81 -21.34 43.16 36.97
C HIS A 81 -21.91 42.39 38.16
N CYS A 82 -22.11 41.08 38.03
CA CYS A 82 -22.76 40.27 39.06
C CYS A 82 -21.92 40.15 40.34
N LEU A 83 -22.61 40.05 41.49
CA LEU A 83 -21.99 39.68 42.77
C LEU A 83 -21.46 38.24 42.71
N PRO A 84 -20.44 37.88 43.51
CA PRO A 84 -19.96 36.51 43.60
C PRO A 84 -21.10 35.52 43.88
N GLY A 85 -21.20 34.45 43.09
CA GLY A 85 -22.27 33.46 43.20
C GLY A 85 -23.52 33.78 42.37
N PHE A 86 -23.51 34.78 41.47
CA PHE A 86 -24.61 35.07 40.55
C PHE A 86 -24.12 35.26 39.10
N THR A 87 -24.97 34.93 38.13
CA THR A 87 -24.69 34.98 36.69
C THR A 87 -25.94 35.34 35.86
N GLY A 88 -25.76 35.48 34.54
CA GLY A 88 -26.79 35.88 33.56
C GLY A 88 -26.85 37.39 33.30
N LYS A 89 -27.49 37.79 32.19
CA LYS A 89 -27.55 39.20 31.72
C LYS A 89 -28.03 40.20 32.79
N ASN A 90 -28.87 39.73 33.72
CA ASN A 90 -29.49 40.55 34.77
C ASN A 90 -29.00 40.15 36.18
N CYS A 91 -28.01 39.26 36.29
CA CYS A 91 -27.55 38.69 37.56
C CYS A 91 -28.67 38.06 38.41
N SER A 92 -29.66 37.45 37.74
CA SER A 92 -30.83 36.86 38.37
C SER A 92 -30.64 35.38 38.72
N SER A 93 -29.66 34.71 38.11
CA SER A 93 -29.39 33.29 38.30
C SER A 93 -28.28 33.11 39.33
N ALA A 94 -28.45 32.20 40.29
CA ALA A 94 -27.35 31.81 41.17
C ALA A 94 -26.35 30.93 40.40
N LEU A 95 -25.06 31.14 40.63
CA LEU A 95 -23.99 30.30 40.12
C LEU A 95 -24.07 28.96 40.86
N HIS A 96 -24.39 27.88 40.16
CA HIS A 96 -24.42 26.54 40.75
C HIS A 96 -22.99 25.99 40.83
N ASP A 97 -22.71 25.11 41.78
CA ASP A 97 -21.39 24.48 41.98
C ASP A 97 -20.86 23.71 40.74
N CYS A 98 -21.71 23.49 39.73
CA CYS A 98 -21.38 22.86 38.46
C CYS A 98 -21.33 23.83 37.25
N GLU A 99 -21.39 25.15 37.46
CA GLU A 99 -21.34 26.14 36.38
C GLU A 99 -20.30 27.25 36.66
N PRO A 100 -19.21 27.35 35.85
CA PRO A 100 -18.83 26.42 34.77
C PRO A 100 -18.45 25.03 35.29
N ASN A 101 -18.62 23.97 34.49
CA ASN A 101 -18.38 22.58 34.91
C ASN A 101 -16.95 22.40 35.44
N PRO A 102 -16.76 22.12 36.75
CA PRO A 102 -15.43 21.94 37.32
C PRO A 102 -14.79 20.59 36.97
N CYS A 103 -15.57 19.64 36.45
CA CYS A 103 -15.10 18.29 36.13
C CYS A 103 -14.43 18.25 34.74
N GLN A 104 -13.24 17.67 34.67
CA GLN A 104 -12.44 17.54 33.45
C GLN A 104 -12.76 16.23 32.69
N ASN A 105 -12.17 16.06 31.50
CA ASN A 105 -12.21 14.80 30.74
C ASN A 105 -13.63 14.23 30.50
N ASN A 106 -14.58 15.12 30.17
CA ASN A 106 -15.99 14.80 29.95
C ASN A 106 -16.67 14.10 31.15
N ALA A 107 -16.18 14.35 32.37
CA ALA A 107 -16.82 13.87 33.59
C ALA A 107 -18.14 14.61 33.87
N THR A 108 -19.06 13.90 34.53
CA THR A 108 -20.38 14.44 34.86
C THR A 108 -20.36 15.10 36.23
N CYS A 109 -20.71 16.39 36.30
CA CYS A 109 -20.84 17.11 37.56
C CYS A 109 -22.22 16.90 38.18
N SER A 110 -22.25 16.61 39.48
CA SER A 110 -23.45 16.49 40.28
C SER A 110 -23.32 17.30 41.56
N VAL A 111 -24.38 18.00 41.95
CA VAL A 111 -24.40 18.82 43.16
C VAL A 111 -24.57 17.90 44.37
N ASN A 112 -23.74 18.08 45.39
CA ASN A 112 -23.74 17.27 46.60
C ASN A 112 -23.73 18.16 47.85
N GLY A 113 -24.93 18.46 48.37
CA GLY A 113 -25.09 19.31 49.54
C GLY A 113 -24.68 20.76 49.27
N THR A 114 -23.60 21.22 49.93
CA THR A 114 -23.02 22.57 49.75
C THR A 114 -21.77 22.57 48.85
N GLY A 115 -21.62 21.57 47.98
CA GLY A 115 -20.53 21.48 47.01
C GLY A 115 -20.92 20.61 45.81
N TYR A 116 -19.92 20.14 45.07
CA TYR A 116 -20.10 19.29 43.89
C TYR A 116 -19.31 17.98 44.00
N ASN A 117 -19.70 17.01 43.17
CA ASN A 117 -19.00 15.74 42.98
C ASN A 117 -18.91 15.43 41.48
N CYS A 118 -17.73 15.03 41.03
CA CYS A 118 -17.45 14.65 39.66
C CYS A 118 -17.51 13.12 39.50
N SER A 119 -18.45 12.63 38.69
CA SER A 119 -18.47 11.24 38.26
C SER A 119 -17.55 11.07 37.05
N CYS A 120 -16.40 10.46 37.28
CA CYS A 120 -15.38 10.27 36.25
C CYS A 120 -15.79 9.27 35.18
N SER A 121 -15.45 9.60 33.93
CA SER A 121 -15.49 8.66 32.82
C SER A 121 -14.48 7.53 33.06
N ALA A 122 -14.73 6.36 32.48
CA ALA A 122 -13.81 5.23 32.57
C ALA A 122 -12.38 5.63 32.13
N GLY A 123 -11.37 5.18 32.87
CA GLY A 123 -9.96 5.55 32.66
C GLY A 123 -9.50 6.80 33.41
N TYR A 124 -10.38 7.56 34.07
CA TYR A 124 -9.99 8.76 34.83
C TYR A 124 -10.24 8.63 36.34
N SER A 125 -9.43 9.35 37.10
CA SER A 125 -9.50 9.45 38.57
C SER A 125 -9.12 10.86 39.04
N GLY A 126 -9.26 11.11 40.34
CA GLY A 126 -9.05 12.43 40.95
C GLY A 126 -10.37 13.10 41.32
N THR A 127 -10.29 14.24 42.01
CA THR A 127 -11.48 14.97 42.49
C THR A 127 -12.23 15.65 41.35
N HIS A 128 -11.52 16.02 40.29
CA HIS A 128 -12.04 16.64 39.08
C HIS A 128 -11.90 15.74 37.86
N CYS A 129 -11.57 14.47 38.07
CA CYS A 129 -11.29 13.50 37.01
C CYS A 129 -10.12 13.92 36.11
N GLU A 130 -9.16 14.64 36.68
CA GLU A 130 -8.00 15.23 36.02
C GLU A 130 -6.88 14.24 35.73
N THR A 131 -6.85 13.10 36.41
CA THR A 131 -5.76 12.13 36.34
C THR A 131 -6.16 10.94 35.47
N ASN A 132 -5.45 10.71 34.37
CA ASN A 132 -5.56 9.44 33.63
C ASN A 132 -5.01 8.30 34.50
N ILE A 133 -5.75 7.21 34.59
CA ILE A 133 -5.32 6.02 35.30
C ILE A 133 -4.20 5.38 34.50
N ASP A 134 -3.05 5.15 35.14
CA ASP A 134 -1.91 4.50 34.50
C ASP A 134 -2.14 2.98 34.43
N GLU A 135 -2.70 2.52 33.31
CA GLU A 135 -2.95 1.11 33.07
C GLU A 135 -1.66 0.31 32.81
N CYS A 136 -0.53 0.98 32.57
CA CYS A 136 0.75 0.31 32.40
C CYS A 136 1.28 -0.36 33.67
N LYS A 137 0.84 0.04 34.87
CA LYS A 137 1.27 -0.62 36.13
C LYS A 137 0.90 -2.10 36.21
N SER A 138 -0.11 -2.52 35.44
CA SER A 138 -0.64 -3.89 35.40
C SER A 138 -0.68 -4.44 33.97
N HIS A 139 0.19 -3.94 33.08
CA HIS A 139 0.22 -4.35 31.68
C HIS A 139 0.60 -5.82 31.47
N GLN A 140 0.21 -6.36 30.32
CA GLN A 140 0.55 -7.73 29.91
C GLN A 140 1.61 -7.79 28.80
N CYS A 141 2.22 -6.65 28.44
CA CYS A 141 3.27 -6.57 27.43
C CYS A 141 4.41 -7.57 27.72
N ARG A 142 4.84 -8.31 26.70
CA ARG A 142 5.86 -9.36 26.78
C ARG A 142 7.14 -8.97 26.02
N ASN A 143 8.18 -9.79 26.18
CA ASN A 143 9.42 -9.73 25.39
C ASN A 143 10.13 -8.35 25.40
N GLY A 144 10.08 -7.66 26.53
CA GLY A 144 10.72 -6.35 26.69
C GLY A 144 10.01 -5.21 25.95
N ALA A 145 8.76 -5.41 25.52
CA ALA A 145 7.95 -4.37 24.93
C ALA A 145 7.70 -3.22 25.92
N ALA A 146 7.76 -1.99 25.41
CA ALA A 146 7.47 -0.79 26.20
C ALA A 146 5.96 -0.58 26.27
N CYS A 147 5.42 -0.32 27.47
CA CYS A 147 4.02 0.00 27.63
C CYS A 147 3.80 1.51 27.46
N THR A 148 2.75 1.86 26.72
CA THR A 148 2.26 3.24 26.56
C THR A 148 0.84 3.32 27.10
N ASP A 149 0.66 4.16 28.12
CA ASP A 149 -0.62 4.43 28.74
C ASP A 149 -1.57 5.12 27.75
N ARG A 150 -2.85 4.78 27.81
CA ARG A 150 -3.92 5.40 27.02
C ARG A 150 -5.11 5.66 27.94
N VAL A 151 -6.16 6.27 27.40
CA VAL A 151 -7.38 6.45 28.19
C VAL A 151 -8.10 5.11 28.29
N ASN A 152 -8.25 4.59 29.51
CA ASN A 152 -8.97 3.35 29.81
C ASN A 152 -8.36 2.13 29.09
N GLY A 153 -7.04 2.06 29.01
CA GLY A 153 -6.32 0.98 28.36
C GLY A 153 -4.85 1.33 28.11
N TYR A 154 -4.13 0.41 27.48
CA TYR A 154 -2.72 0.59 27.18
C TYR A 154 -2.37 -0.01 25.82
N ASN A 155 -1.20 0.35 25.30
CA ASN A 155 -0.65 -0.22 24.08
C ASN A 155 0.80 -0.65 24.29
N CYS A 156 1.14 -1.85 23.81
CA CYS A 156 2.49 -2.39 23.87
C CYS A 156 3.26 -2.03 22.59
N VAL A 157 4.38 -1.34 22.72
CA VAL A 157 5.31 -1.07 21.63
C VAL A 157 6.30 -2.23 21.57
N CYS A 158 6.15 -3.08 20.56
CA CYS A 158 6.94 -4.29 20.40
C CYS A 158 8.39 -3.97 20.03
N GLN A 159 9.30 -4.77 20.59
CA GLN A 159 10.69 -4.79 20.13
C GLN A 159 10.77 -5.37 18.70
N PRO A 160 11.84 -5.06 17.94
CA PRO A 160 12.06 -5.67 16.63
C PRO A 160 11.96 -7.20 16.70
N GLY A 161 11.33 -7.81 15.68
CA GLY A 161 11.07 -9.25 15.62
C GLY A 161 9.86 -9.76 16.41
N TRP A 162 9.09 -8.90 17.09
CA TRP A 162 7.87 -9.29 17.81
C TRP A 162 6.62 -8.57 17.29
N THR A 163 5.47 -9.24 17.40
CA THR A 163 4.14 -8.76 16.99
C THR A 163 3.06 -9.31 17.92
N GLY A 164 1.81 -8.93 17.68
CA GLY A 164 0.66 -9.24 18.54
C GLY A 164 0.29 -8.11 19.49
N LEU A 165 -0.88 -8.20 20.12
CA LEU A 165 -1.43 -7.15 20.98
C LEU A 165 -0.53 -6.90 22.21
N TYR A 166 0.11 -7.95 22.71
CA TYR A 166 1.00 -7.91 23.86
C TYR A 166 2.45 -8.22 23.47
N CYS A 167 2.78 -8.16 22.18
CA CYS A 167 4.09 -8.50 21.64
C CYS A 167 4.51 -9.93 21.95
N GLU A 168 3.54 -10.85 22.02
CA GLU A 168 3.72 -12.24 22.41
C GLU A 168 4.12 -13.16 21.25
N GLN A 169 4.00 -12.70 20.01
CA GLN A 169 4.23 -13.49 18.81
C GLN A 169 5.56 -13.08 18.16
N VAL A 170 6.35 -14.06 17.72
CA VAL A 170 7.54 -13.79 16.91
C VAL A 170 7.09 -13.48 15.48
N ILE A 171 7.65 -12.44 14.87
CA ILE A 171 7.43 -12.14 13.45
C ILE A 171 7.98 -13.30 12.63
N ASN A 172 7.14 -13.85 11.74
CA ASN A 172 7.57 -14.89 10.82
C ASN A 172 7.99 -14.28 9.48
N GLY A 173 9.28 -14.00 9.32
CA GLY A 173 9.86 -13.49 8.08
C GLY A 173 9.69 -14.42 6.87
N CYS A 174 9.33 -15.69 7.06
CA CYS A 174 9.06 -16.64 5.98
C CYS A 174 7.61 -16.66 5.50
N GLU A 175 6.68 -15.96 6.16
CA GLU A 175 5.24 -16.02 5.84
C GLU A 175 4.92 -15.53 4.42
N SER A 176 5.67 -14.54 3.93
CA SER A 176 5.52 -14.00 2.58
C SER A 176 6.25 -14.80 1.49
N ASN A 177 6.88 -15.93 1.83
CA ASN A 177 7.73 -16.73 0.94
C ASN A 177 8.80 -15.88 0.20
N PRO A 178 9.71 -15.20 0.94
CA PRO A 178 10.69 -14.31 0.31
C PRO A 178 11.76 -15.04 -0.50
N CYS A 179 12.04 -16.32 -0.18
CA CYS A 179 13.08 -17.10 -0.85
C CYS A 179 12.60 -17.64 -2.21
N LEU A 180 13.31 -17.29 -3.28
CA LEU A 180 13.00 -17.67 -4.66
C LEU A 180 13.72 -18.95 -5.08
N ASN A 181 13.46 -19.42 -6.30
CA ASN A 181 14.12 -20.58 -6.92
C ASN A 181 14.12 -21.84 -6.02
N PHE A 182 12.98 -22.09 -5.36
CA PHE A 182 12.75 -23.22 -4.46
C PHE A 182 13.71 -23.29 -3.26
N ALA A 183 14.34 -22.16 -2.90
CA ALA A 183 15.22 -22.07 -1.74
C ALA A 183 14.44 -22.28 -0.43
N ARG A 184 15.15 -22.79 0.59
CA ARG A 184 14.57 -23.05 1.91
C ARG A 184 14.63 -21.79 2.76
N CYS A 185 13.47 -21.31 3.22
CA CYS A 185 13.40 -20.21 4.18
C CYS A 185 13.57 -20.70 5.62
N GLN A 186 14.41 -20.00 6.39
CA GLN A 186 14.56 -20.19 7.82
C GLN A 186 14.22 -18.87 8.54
N ASN A 187 13.21 -18.91 9.41
CA ASN A 187 12.82 -17.76 10.21
C ASN A 187 13.84 -17.51 11.33
N HIS A 188 14.17 -16.25 11.56
CA HIS A 188 15.02 -15.80 12.66
C HIS A 188 14.33 -14.67 13.43
N LEU A 189 14.82 -14.35 14.62
CA LEU A 189 14.28 -13.21 15.37
C LEU A 189 14.64 -11.92 14.60
N ASP A 190 13.63 -11.13 14.25
CA ASP A 190 13.76 -9.88 13.48
C ASP A 190 14.32 -10.04 12.05
N SER A 191 14.36 -11.26 11.51
CA SER A 191 14.92 -11.51 10.17
C SER A 191 14.52 -12.88 9.62
N TYR A 192 14.96 -13.18 8.41
CA TYR A 192 14.92 -14.52 7.83
C TYR A 192 16.21 -14.76 7.06
N ASN A 193 16.50 -16.03 6.77
CA ASN A 193 17.61 -16.41 5.93
C ASN A 193 17.14 -17.43 4.88
N CYS A 194 17.59 -17.26 3.64
CA CYS A 194 17.32 -18.18 2.54
C CYS A 194 18.52 -19.08 2.29
N THR A 195 18.34 -20.39 2.40
CA THR A 195 19.34 -21.37 1.96
C THR A 195 19.12 -21.70 0.49
N CYS A 196 19.98 -21.15 -0.36
CA CYS A 196 19.89 -21.33 -1.81
C CYS A 196 20.20 -22.77 -2.23
N LEU A 197 19.48 -23.24 -3.26
CA LEU A 197 19.89 -24.45 -3.96
C LEU A 197 21.18 -24.20 -4.75
N PRO A 198 21.99 -25.25 -5.04
CA PRO A 198 23.17 -25.11 -5.88
C PRO A 198 22.85 -24.40 -7.20
N GLY A 199 23.72 -23.47 -7.61
CA GLY A 199 23.53 -22.64 -8.80
C GLY A 199 22.83 -21.31 -8.55
N PHE A 200 22.25 -21.04 -7.37
CA PHE A 200 21.60 -19.75 -7.08
C PHE A 200 22.35 -18.92 -6.04
N GLN A 201 22.24 -17.59 -6.16
CA GLN A 201 22.83 -16.61 -5.25
C GLN A 201 21.89 -15.41 -5.00
N GLY A 202 22.28 -14.56 -4.06
CA GLY A 202 21.48 -13.41 -3.59
C GLY A 202 20.90 -13.65 -2.20
N SER A 203 20.39 -12.59 -1.55
CA SER A 203 19.80 -12.72 -0.20
C SER A 203 18.52 -13.54 -0.22
N ASN A 204 17.81 -13.53 -1.35
CA ASN A 204 16.57 -14.26 -1.57
C ASN A 204 16.75 -15.38 -2.61
N CYS A 205 17.99 -15.72 -2.96
CA CYS A 205 18.32 -16.71 -3.98
C CYS A 205 17.72 -16.38 -5.36
N GLU A 206 17.63 -15.09 -5.69
CA GLU A 206 16.93 -14.57 -6.86
C GLU A 206 17.71 -14.69 -8.17
N SER A 207 19.02 -14.87 -8.11
CA SER A 207 19.90 -14.84 -9.28
C SER A 207 20.55 -16.20 -9.53
N ASN A 208 20.61 -16.61 -10.80
CA ASN A 208 21.47 -17.73 -11.21
C ASN A 208 22.95 -17.28 -11.11
N ILE A 209 23.80 -18.18 -10.62
CA ILE A 209 25.25 -17.99 -10.65
C ILE A 209 25.69 -18.15 -12.09
N ASN A 210 26.51 -17.22 -12.58
CA ASN A 210 27.04 -17.32 -13.93
C ASN A 210 28.17 -18.37 -13.97
N ASP A 211 27.83 -19.59 -14.37
CA ASP A 211 28.73 -20.74 -14.45
C ASP A 211 29.76 -20.62 -15.60
N CYS A 212 29.58 -19.65 -16.51
CA CYS A 212 30.55 -19.34 -17.55
C CYS A 212 31.74 -18.49 -17.06
N LEU A 213 31.70 -17.93 -15.84
CA LEU A 213 32.80 -17.12 -15.31
C LEU A 213 34.04 -17.99 -15.09
N GLY A 214 35.09 -17.72 -15.88
CA GLY A 214 36.35 -18.48 -15.84
C GLY A 214 36.34 -19.75 -16.68
N VAL A 215 35.26 -20.02 -17.41
CA VAL A 215 35.18 -21.11 -18.40
C VAL A 215 35.63 -20.60 -19.77
N GLU A 216 36.58 -21.32 -20.37
CA GLU A 216 37.02 -21.07 -21.75
C GLU A 216 36.45 -22.14 -22.68
N CYS A 217 35.48 -21.75 -23.52
CA CYS A 217 35.04 -22.56 -24.65
C CYS A 217 36.03 -22.34 -25.81
N TYR A 218 36.80 -23.37 -26.15
CA TYR A 218 37.85 -23.29 -27.15
C TYR A 218 37.29 -23.14 -28.57
N HIS A 219 38.16 -22.73 -29.50
CA HIS A 219 37.88 -22.66 -30.95
C HIS A 219 36.64 -21.83 -31.33
N GLY A 220 36.38 -20.76 -30.56
CA GLY A 220 35.28 -19.84 -30.81
C GLY A 220 33.91 -20.35 -30.36
N GLY A 221 33.86 -21.39 -29.51
CA GLY A 221 32.63 -21.84 -28.88
C GLY A 221 32.02 -20.75 -27.97
N ASN A 222 30.70 -20.71 -27.87
CA ASN A 222 29.99 -19.77 -26.99
C ASN A 222 29.56 -20.47 -25.71
N CYS A 223 29.92 -19.91 -24.54
CA CYS A 223 29.47 -20.44 -23.27
C CYS A 223 28.01 -20.04 -23.00
N LEU A 224 27.19 -21.02 -22.67
CA LEU A 224 25.81 -20.86 -22.25
C LEU A 224 25.71 -21.17 -20.75
N ASP A 225 25.25 -20.19 -20.01
CA ASP A 225 24.95 -20.33 -18.58
C ASP A 225 23.78 -21.29 -18.36
N SER A 226 23.83 -22.08 -17.31
CA SER A 226 22.77 -23.01 -16.90
C SER A 226 22.70 -23.05 -15.37
N VAL A 227 21.79 -23.82 -14.79
CA VAL A 227 21.67 -23.86 -13.32
C VAL A 227 22.70 -24.84 -12.76
N SER A 228 23.70 -24.32 -12.05
CA SER A 228 24.78 -25.11 -11.44
C SER A 228 25.64 -25.88 -12.46
N ASP A 229 25.64 -25.42 -13.71
CA ASP A 229 26.38 -26.01 -14.82
C ASP A 229 26.51 -25.00 -15.97
N TYR A 230 27.37 -25.31 -16.93
CA TYR A 230 27.49 -24.54 -18.17
C TYR A 230 27.53 -25.49 -19.37
N HIS A 231 27.20 -24.95 -20.54
CA HIS A 231 27.33 -25.66 -21.80
C HIS A 231 28.06 -24.82 -22.85
N CYS A 232 29.15 -25.33 -23.40
CA CYS A 232 29.78 -24.70 -24.55
C CYS A 232 29.08 -25.12 -25.84
N ASN A 233 28.45 -24.16 -26.52
CA ASN A 233 27.98 -24.35 -27.88
C ASN A 233 29.18 -24.30 -28.84
N CYS A 234 29.64 -25.48 -29.27
CA CYS A 234 30.83 -25.61 -30.08
C CYS A 234 30.64 -25.17 -31.52
N THR A 235 31.69 -24.56 -32.08
CA THR A 235 31.72 -24.25 -33.50
C THR A 235 31.79 -25.52 -34.32
N SER A 236 31.42 -25.34 -35.58
CA SER A 236 31.50 -26.35 -36.59
C SER A 236 32.94 -26.91 -36.68
N GLU A 237 33.20 -28.09 -36.07
CA GLU A 237 34.34 -29.03 -36.18
C GLU A 237 34.81 -29.54 -34.80
N TRP A 238 34.24 -28.98 -33.71
CA TRP A 238 34.65 -29.26 -32.34
C TRP A 238 33.52 -29.87 -31.50
N THR A 239 33.90 -30.67 -30.52
CA THR A 239 33.02 -31.36 -29.56
C THR A 239 33.68 -31.39 -28.17
N GLY A 240 33.02 -32.02 -27.22
CA GLY A 240 33.43 -32.09 -25.82
C GLY A 240 32.93 -30.89 -25.01
N ARG A 241 33.03 -30.98 -23.67
CA ARG A 241 32.45 -29.99 -22.74
C ARG A 241 32.95 -28.56 -22.98
N ASN A 242 34.21 -28.43 -23.39
CA ASN A 242 34.88 -27.15 -23.64
C ASN A 242 35.25 -26.94 -25.12
N CYS A 243 34.74 -27.76 -26.05
CA CYS A 243 35.08 -27.66 -27.48
C CYS A 243 36.58 -27.87 -27.80
N ASN A 244 37.26 -28.68 -27.00
CA ASN A 244 38.67 -29.02 -27.15
C ASN A 244 38.91 -30.32 -27.92
N GLU A 245 37.85 -31.07 -28.25
CA GLU A 245 37.92 -32.32 -28.99
C GLU A 245 37.47 -32.12 -30.42
N THR A 246 38.05 -32.84 -31.37
CA THR A 246 37.61 -32.79 -32.77
C THR A 246 36.37 -33.64 -32.97
N SER A 247 35.37 -33.11 -33.68
CA SER A 247 34.18 -33.86 -34.08
C SER A 247 34.58 -35.03 -34.99
N ASN A 248 34.13 -36.25 -34.64
CA ASN A 248 34.35 -37.44 -35.44
C ASN A 248 33.05 -38.26 -35.47
N ALA A 249 32.33 -38.20 -36.59
CA ALA A 249 31.06 -38.89 -36.77
C ALA A 249 31.18 -40.43 -36.80
N CYS A 250 32.40 -40.99 -36.91
CA CYS A 250 32.66 -42.42 -36.80
C CYS A 250 32.94 -42.87 -35.35
N ILE A 251 32.79 -42.01 -34.34
CA ILE A 251 32.98 -42.37 -32.92
C ILE A 251 31.76 -41.93 -32.11
N PRO A 252 31.01 -42.87 -31.49
CA PRO A 252 31.16 -44.33 -31.61
C PRO A 252 30.86 -44.83 -33.03
N ASN A 253 31.45 -45.97 -33.46
CA ASN A 253 31.31 -46.47 -34.84
C ASN A 253 29.84 -46.72 -35.18
N PRO A 254 29.24 -45.94 -36.10
CA PRO A 254 27.83 -46.09 -36.46
C PRO A 254 27.59 -47.25 -37.42
N CYS A 255 28.65 -47.74 -38.10
CA CYS A 255 28.55 -48.78 -39.12
C CYS A 255 28.51 -50.18 -38.48
N LEU A 256 27.49 -50.97 -38.83
CA LEU A 256 27.23 -52.31 -38.29
C LEU A 256 27.75 -53.42 -39.22
N ASN A 257 27.68 -54.67 -38.77
CA ASN A 257 28.03 -55.87 -39.55
C ASN A 257 29.44 -55.86 -40.17
N GLY A 258 30.40 -55.19 -39.52
CA GLY A 258 31.79 -55.10 -39.97
C GLY A 258 32.05 -54.10 -41.09
N ALA A 259 31.10 -53.20 -41.36
CA ALA A 259 31.26 -52.12 -42.34
C ALA A 259 32.34 -51.11 -41.94
N SER A 260 33.07 -50.61 -42.95
CA SER A 260 34.06 -49.55 -42.76
C SER A 260 33.38 -48.19 -42.68
N CYS A 261 33.77 -47.37 -41.70
CA CYS A 261 33.25 -46.01 -41.55
C CYS A 261 34.22 -45.02 -42.18
N ASP A 262 33.75 -44.31 -43.20
CA ASP A 262 34.50 -43.25 -43.87
C ASP A 262 33.92 -41.88 -43.50
N LEU A 263 34.81 -40.94 -43.20
CA LEU A 263 34.43 -39.57 -42.87
C LEU A 263 34.35 -38.70 -44.13
N ASP A 264 33.36 -37.83 -44.20
CA ASP A 264 33.34 -36.75 -45.20
C ASP A 264 34.48 -35.74 -44.93
N SER A 265 34.80 -34.91 -45.91
CA SER A 265 35.85 -33.88 -45.90
C SER A 265 35.78 -32.93 -44.68
N ALA A 266 34.58 -32.79 -44.11
CA ALA A 266 34.29 -31.97 -42.92
C ALA A 266 34.05 -32.79 -41.64
N ARG A 267 34.35 -34.09 -41.59
CA ARG A 267 34.28 -35.01 -40.41
C ARG A 267 32.98 -35.02 -39.55
N ARG A 268 31.94 -34.30 -39.97
CA ARG A 268 30.59 -34.18 -39.36
C ARG A 268 29.64 -35.29 -39.74
N ASN A 269 29.86 -35.88 -40.91
CA ASN A 269 29.02 -36.90 -41.47
C ASN A 269 29.88 -38.12 -41.78
N TYR A 270 29.26 -39.29 -41.71
CA TYR A 270 29.89 -40.56 -42.00
C TYR A 270 29.17 -41.23 -43.16
N THR A 271 29.92 -42.09 -43.85
CA THR A 271 29.38 -43.02 -44.83
C THR A 271 29.89 -44.41 -44.49
N CYS A 272 28.98 -45.38 -44.45
CA CYS A 272 29.35 -46.78 -44.20
C CYS A 272 29.54 -47.52 -45.52
N ALA A 273 30.72 -48.09 -45.73
CA ALA A 273 30.99 -49.00 -46.82
C ALA A 273 30.53 -50.42 -46.41
N CYS A 274 29.34 -50.81 -46.89
CA CYS A 274 28.72 -52.08 -46.52
C CYS A 274 29.45 -53.28 -47.14
N PRO A 275 29.73 -54.33 -46.35
CA PRO A 275 30.16 -55.62 -46.88
C PRO A 275 29.10 -56.23 -47.81
N PRO A 276 29.49 -57.15 -48.71
CA PRO A 276 28.53 -57.87 -49.55
C PRO A 276 27.44 -58.54 -48.70
N GLY A 277 26.18 -58.38 -49.11
CA GLY A 277 25.02 -58.90 -48.37
C GLY A 277 24.35 -57.90 -47.42
N PHE A 278 24.90 -56.70 -47.21
CA PHE A 278 24.28 -55.69 -46.33
C PHE A 278 23.96 -54.37 -47.04
N THR A 279 22.90 -53.70 -46.59
CA THR A 279 22.41 -52.40 -47.07
C THR A 279 21.89 -51.52 -45.93
N GLY A 280 21.44 -50.31 -46.25
CA GLY A 280 20.99 -49.28 -45.31
C GLY A 280 22.10 -48.30 -44.91
N LEU A 281 21.72 -47.20 -44.24
CA LEU A 281 22.64 -46.12 -43.85
C LEU A 281 23.82 -46.60 -42.99
N ASN A 282 23.56 -47.58 -42.12
CA ASN A 282 24.52 -48.14 -41.17
C ASN A 282 24.87 -49.59 -41.50
N CYS A 283 24.53 -50.07 -42.70
CA CYS A 283 24.68 -51.47 -43.10
C CYS A 283 23.95 -52.46 -42.18
N GLN A 284 22.81 -52.03 -41.63
CA GLN A 284 22.03 -52.78 -40.66
C GLN A 284 21.05 -53.79 -41.29
N GLU A 285 20.77 -53.65 -42.58
CA GLU A 285 19.78 -54.45 -43.30
C GLU A 285 20.49 -55.55 -44.10
N ASP A 286 20.03 -56.78 -43.97
CA ASP A 286 20.47 -57.90 -44.80
C ASP A 286 19.79 -57.80 -46.18
N ILE A 287 20.55 -57.99 -47.25
CA ILE A 287 20.04 -57.97 -48.62
C ILE A 287 19.39 -59.31 -48.89
N ASN A 288 18.11 -59.31 -49.29
CA ASN A 288 17.46 -60.56 -49.65
C ASN A 288 17.86 -61.02 -51.07
N GLU A 289 18.80 -61.96 -51.17
CA GLU A 289 19.26 -62.46 -52.48
C GLU A 289 18.21 -63.30 -53.21
N CYS A 290 17.24 -63.87 -52.48
CA CYS A 290 16.13 -64.63 -53.06
C CYS A 290 15.19 -63.78 -53.94
N VAL A 291 15.24 -62.45 -53.85
CA VAL A 291 14.47 -61.56 -54.75
C VAL A 291 15.02 -61.60 -56.18
N ASN A 292 16.33 -61.76 -56.35
CA ASN A 292 16.98 -61.69 -57.66
C ASN A 292 17.45 -63.07 -58.16
N HIS A 293 17.31 -64.12 -57.34
CA HIS A 293 17.72 -65.48 -57.67
C HIS A 293 16.56 -66.46 -57.57
N THR A 294 16.37 -67.27 -58.62
CA THR A 294 15.32 -68.29 -58.68
C THR A 294 15.90 -69.69 -58.50
N CYS A 295 15.31 -70.46 -57.58
CA CYS A 295 15.62 -71.87 -57.36
C CYS A 295 14.89 -72.76 -58.37
N LEU A 296 15.30 -74.04 -58.46
CA LEU A 296 14.64 -75.03 -59.31
C LEU A 296 13.20 -75.30 -58.83
N PRO A 297 12.32 -75.83 -59.69
CA PRO A 297 10.98 -76.26 -59.28
C PRO A 297 11.08 -77.22 -58.08
N TYR A 298 10.23 -76.99 -57.06
CA TYR A 298 10.18 -77.73 -55.78
C TYR A 298 11.30 -77.43 -54.76
N GLN A 299 12.12 -76.40 -54.98
CA GLN A 299 13.05 -75.88 -53.99
C GLN A 299 12.58 -74.52 -53.45
N GLU A 300 12.74 -74.32 -52.14
CA GLU A 300 12.55 -73.03 -51.47
C GLU A 300 13.90 -72.32 -51.34
N CYS A 301 13.90 -71.02 -51.62
CA CYS A 301 15.07 -70.17 -51.42
C CYS A 301 15.16 -69.76 -49.96
N GLN A 302 16.34 -69.96 -49.38
CA GLN A 302 16.70 -69.52 -48.03
C GLN A 302 17.77 -68.45 -48.15
N ASP A 303 17.44 -67.29 -47.61
CA ASP A 303 18.28 -66.10 -47.55
C ASP A 303 19.50 -66.33 -46.64
N GLY A 304 20.64 -65.77 -47.00
CA GLY A 304 21.89 -65.91 -46.28
C GLY A 304 22.78 -64.67 -46.45
N ILE A 305 23.76 -64.49 -45.58
CA ILE A 305 24.59 -63.27 -45.62
C ILE A 305 25.45 -63.25 -46.89
N GLY A 306 25.07 -62.41 -47.86
CA GLY A 306 25.74 -62.27 -49.14
C GLY A 306 25.60 -63.49 -50.06
N ASN A 307 24.65 -64.39 -49.78
CA ASN A 307 24.40 -65.60 -50.56
C ASN A 307 22.99 -66.16 -50.34
N TYR A 308 22.56 -67.06 -51.22
CA TYR A 308 21.30 -67.79 -51.05
C TYR A 308 21.53 -69.29 -51.15
N THR A 309 20.65 -70.06 -50.52
CA THR A 309 20.65 -71.53 -50.64
C THR A 309 19.27 -72.03 -51.08
N CYS A 310 19.24 -73.03 -51.95
CA CYS A 310 18.00 -73.66 -52.42
C CYS A 310 17.85 -75.02 -51.74
N GLY A 311 16.88 -75.15 -50.85
CA GLY A 311 16.59 -76.38 -50.12
C GLY A 311 15.24 -76.97 -50.51
N CYS A 312 15.07 -78.28 -50.35
CA CYS A 312 13.72 -78.84 -50.36
C CYS A 312 13.00 -78.42 -49.06
N PRO A 313 11.70 -78.09 -49.11
CA PRO A 313 10.93 -77.84 -47.90
C PRO A 313 11.00 -79.07 -46.97
N ARG A 314 11.18 -78.80 -45.67
CA ARG A 314 11.21 -79.86 -44.63
C ARG A 314 9.81 -80.42 -44.37
#